data_AF-A0A5R8P2U7-F1
#
_entry.id   AF-A0A5R8P2U7-F1
#
_cell.length_a   1.000
_cell.length_b   1.000
_cell.length_c   1.000
_cell.angle_alpha   90.00
_cell.angle_beta   90.00
_cell.angle_gamma   90.00
#
_symmetry.space_group_name_H-M   'P 1'
#
loop_
_entity.id
_entity.type
_entity.pdbx_description
1 polymer ?
#
loop_
_entity_poly.entity_id
_entity_poly.type
_entity_poly.pdbx_seq_one_letter_code
_entity_poly.pdbx_strand_id
1 'polypeptide(L)'
;MLEEGPGAQQLDRGLEAGRGVRQGAGRAAHAGHRHPGRAGARQVTQRIVSAGFLLAAVVVLAQAYAIPQGNGYQAVGPRAFPLLVGGALAVVSVIGLVQAFRPGAGAGAQDAEAEETHWPSVLMLVAALAGYALVLVPAGYWQATTVFFAVVARVLGSRKVLRDVIVGLVLALATYFLFDRLLGITLPPGLVRLAI
;
A
#
# COMPACT_ATOMS: atom_id res chain seq x y z
N MET A 1 1.99 -27.03 -55.95
CA MET A 1 1.73 -25.68 -56.48
C MET A 1 0.26 -25.62 -56.86
N LEU A 2 -0.62 -25.19 -55.94
CA LEU A 2 -2.03 -24.91 -56.22
C LEU A 2 -2.13 -23.38 -56.34
N GLU A 3 -2.49 -22.89 -57.52
CA GLU A 3 -2.68 -21.46 -57.77
C GLU A 3 -3.87 -20.95 -56.96
N GLU A 4 -3.59 -20.10 -55.96
CA GLU A 4 -4.63 -19.38 -55.24
C GLU A 4 -5.27 -18.36 -56.18
N GLY A 5 -6.46 -18.68 -56.66
CA GLY A 5 -7.20 -17.85 -57.61
C GLY A 5 -7.51 -16.46 -57.06
N PRO A 6 -7.59 -15.43 -57.93
CA PRO A 6 -7.76 -14.02 -57.54
C PRO A 6 -9.02 -13.73 -56.70
N GLY A 7 -10.00 -14.65 -56.66
CA GLY A 7 -11.18 -14.55 -55.80
C GLY A 7 -10.93 -14.80 -54.30
N ALA A 8 -9.96 -15.65 -53.94
CA ALA A 8 -9.62 -15.93 -52.54
C ALA A 8 -9.06 -14.70 -51.83
N GLN A 9 -8.24 -13.93 -52.56
CA GLN A 9 -7.64 -12.69 -52.08
C GLN A 9 -8.66 -11.56 -51.88
N GLN A 10 -9.76 -11.57 -52.64
CA GLN A 10 -10.82 -10.56 -52.53
C GLN A 10 -11.78 -10.86 -51.37
N LEU A 11 -12.04 -12.13 -51.08
CA LEU A 11 -12.81 -12.57 -49.92
C LEU A 11 -12.07 -12.29 -48.60
N ASP A 12 -10.75 -12.51 -48.58
CA ASP A 12 -9.92 -12.23 -47.40
C ASP A 12 -9.88 -10.73 -47.09
N ARG A 13 -9.69 -9.87 -48.10
CA ARG A 13 -9.78 -8.40 -47.93
C ARG A 13 -11.14 -7.93 -47.42
N GLY A 14 -12.23 -8.58 -47.86
CA GLY A 14 -13.59 -8.29 -47.36
C GLY A 14 -13.78 -8.67 -45.89
N LEU A 15 -13.20 -9.80 -45.47
CA LEU A 15 -13.22 -10.26 -44.08
C LEU A 15 -12.35 -9.40 -43.16
N GLU A 16 -11.19 -8.95 -43.64
CA GLU A 16 -10.31 -8.03 -42.90
C GLU A 16 -10.96 -6.64 -42.72
N ALA A 17 -11.60 -6.11 -43.77
CA ALA A 17 -12.36 -4.86 -43.67
C ALA A 17 -13.52 -4.97 -42.67
N GLY A 18 -14.24 -6.11 -42.66
CA GLY A 18 -15.32 -6.38 -41.68
C GLY A 18 -14.82 -6.53 -40.24
N ARG A 19 -13.64 -7.12 -40.03
CA ARG A 19 -12.99 -7.23 -38.71
C ARG A 19 -12.59 -5.86 -38.15
N GLY A 20 -12.07 -4.96 -38.99
CA GLY A 20 -11.71 -3.60 -38.60
C GLY A 20 -12.93 -2.79 -38.11
N VAL A 21 -14.05 -2.88 -38.82
CA VAL A 21 -15.30 -2.21 -38.43
C VAL A 21 -15.88 -2.78 -37.12
N ARG A 22 -15.86 -4.11 -36.94
CA ARG A 22 -16.30 -4.75 -35.70
C ARG A 22 -15.41 -4.44 -34.50
N GLN A 23 -14.09 -4.35 -34.69
CA GLN A 23 -13.16 -3.92 -33.64
C GLN A 23 -13.32 -2.45 -33.29
N GLY A 24 -13.58 -1.58 -34.28
CA GLY A 24 -13.89 -0.16 -34.05
C GLY A 24 -15.18 0.02 -33.25
N ALA A 25 -16.23 -0.71 -33.60
CA ALA A 25 -17.51 -0.69 -32.89
C ALA A 25 -17.39 -1.22 -31.44
N GLY A 26 -16.61 -2.28 -31.21
CA GLY A 26 -16.35 -2.81 -29.87
C GLY A 26 -15.55 -1.84 -28.97
N ARG A 27 -14.58 -1.11 -29.55
CA ARG A 27 -13.81 -0.07 -28.82
C ARG A 27 -14.67 1.16 -28.49
N ALA A 28 -15.55 1.57 -29.40
CA ALA A 28 -16.48 2.69 -29.17
C ALA A 28 -17.54 2.36 -28.09
N ALA A 29 -18.05 1.12 -28.07
CA ALA A 29 -18.99 0.67 -27.04
C ALA A 29 -18.35 0.60 -25.64
N HIS A 30 -17.06 0.25 -25.54
CA HIS A 30 -16.36 0.19 -24.25
C HIS A 30 -15.95 1.57 -23.70
N ALA A 31 -15.87 2.59 -24.55
CA ALA A 31 -15.50 3.96 -24.15
C ALA A 31 -16.67 4.78 -23.56
N GLY A 32 -17.92 4.33 -23.74
CA GLY A 32 -19.12 5.12 -23.49
C GLY A 32 -19.72 5.08 -22.06
N HIS A 33 -19.10 4.43 -21.08
CA HIS A 33 -19.67 4.28 -19.72
C HIS A 33 -18.78 4.81 -18.58
N ARG A 34 -17.99 5.86 -18.82
CA ARG A 34 -17.38 6.64 -17.72
C ARG A 34 -18.37 7.68 -17.22
N HIS A 35 -19.17 7.35 -16.20
CA HIS A 35 -20.06 8.32 -15.55
C HIS A 35 -19.24 9.47 -14.91
N PRO A 36 -19.34 10.72 -15.40
CA PRO A 36 -18.57 11.85 -14.87
C PRO A 36 -18.97 12.22 -13.43
N GLY A 37 -20.20 11.92 -13.02
CA GLY A 37 -20.69 12.23 -11.66
C GLY A 37 -20.03 11.42 -10.53
N ARG A 38 -19.48 10.23 -10.82
CA ARG A 38 -18.82 9.41 -9.79
C ARG A 38 -17.45 9.98 -9.40
N ALA A 39 -16.75 10.65 -10.31
CA ALA A 39 -15.43 11.20 -10.04
C ALA A 39 -15.47 12.34 -9.00
N GLY A 40 -16.49 13.20 -9.05
CA GLY A 40 -16.67 14.31 -8.10
C GLY A 40 -16.98 13.81 -6.68
N ALA A 41 -17.94 12.89 -6.53
CA ALA A 41 -18.28 12.30 -5.23
C ALA A 41 -17.09 11.54 -4.62
N ARG A 42 -16.28 10.86 -5.44
CA ARG A 42 -15.08 10.10 -5.00
C ARG A 42 -13.96 11.00 -4.47
N GLN A 43 -13.71 12.14 -5.11
CA GLN A 43 -12.75 13.12 -4.60
C GLN A 43 -13.20 13.71 -3.27
N VAL A 44 -14.52 13.93 -3.10
CA VAL A 44 -15.09 14.40 -1.83
C VAL A 44 -14.89 13.35 -0.73
N THR A 45 -15.14 12.07 -0.99
CA THR A 45 -14.88 10.99 -0.01
C THR A 45 -13.41 10.92 0.40
N GLN A 46 -12.47 10.93 -0.57
CA GLN A 46 -11.03 10.90 -0.26
C GLN A 46 -10.59 12.12 0.57
N ARG A 47 -11.13 13.30 0.28
CA ARG A 47 -10.86 14.53 1.04
C ARG A 47 -11.39 14.44 2.47
N ILE A 48 -12.62 13.94 2.65
CA ILE A 48 -13.22 13.76 3.98
C ILE A 48 -12.40 12.78 4.81
N VAL A 49 -12.04 11.62 4.24
CA VAL A 49 -11.23 10.60 4.92
C VAL A 49 -9.87 11.16 5.32
N SER A 50 -9.15 11.80 4.38
CA SER A 50 -7.83 12.41 4.66
C SER A 50 -7.91 13.52 5.70
N ALA A 51 -8.95 14.37 5.64
CA ALA A 51 -9.18 15.41 6.62
C ALA A 51 -9.51 14.83 8.01
N GLY A 52 -10.28 13.75 8.07
CA GLY A 52 -10.58 13.02 9.30
C GLY A 52 -9.31 12.47 9.95
N PHE A 53 -8.44 11.82 9.17
CA PHE A 53 -7.14 11.35 9.68
C PHE A 53 -6.22 12.51 10.11
N LEU A 54 -6.22 13.63 9.40
CA LEU A 54 -5.46 14.81 9.79
C LEU A 54 -5.96 15.37 11.13
N LEU A 55 -7.27 15.44 11.33
CA LEU A 55 -7.87 15.88 12.58
C LEU A 55 -7.50 14.94 13.73
N ALA A 56 -7.57 13.62 13.50
CA ALA A 56 -7.13 12.63 14.49
C ALA A 56 -5.65 12.81 14.84
N ALA A 57 -4.79 13.06 13.85
CA ALA A 57 -3.36 13.34 14.08
C ALA A 57 -3.15 14.59 14.95
N VAL A 58 -3.87 15.68 14.67
CA VAL A 58 -3.81 16.91 15.47
C VAL A 58 -4.27 16.67 16.89
N VAL A 59 -5.37 15.93 17.10
CA VAL A 59 -5.86 15.58 18.44
C VAL A 59 -4.82 14.75 19.20
N VAL A 60 -4.23 13.74 18.57
CA VAL A 60 -3.16 12.93 19.17
C VAL A 60 -1.97 13.78 19.58
N LEU A 61 -1.52 14.69 18.71
CA LEU A 61 -0.41 15.60 19.01
C LEU A 61 -0.77 16.56 20.15
N ALA A 62 -1.96 17.16 20.13
CA ALA A 62 -2.42 18.06 21.19
C ALA A 62 -2.45 17.34 22.55
N GLN A 63 -2.97 16.11 22.58
CA GLN A 63 -2.97 15.30 23.79
C GLN A 63 -1.58 14.88 24.23
N ALA A 64 -0.68 14.57 23.28
CA ALA A 64 0.71 14.28 23.57
C ALA A 64 1.39 15.45 24.31
N TYR A 65 1.14 16.69 23.88
CA TYR A 65 1.67 17.89 24.54
C TYR A 65 1.00 18.20 25.88
N ALA A 66 -0.22 17.71 26.11
CA ALA A 66 -0.96 17.90 27.37
C ALA A 66 -0.49 16.94 28.49
N ILE A 67 0.18 15.83 28.18
CA ILE A 67 0.69 14.87 29.19
C ILE A 67 1.75 15.54 30.06
N PRO A 68 1.58 15.76 31.37
CA PRO A 68 2.59 16.44 32.20
C PRO A 68 3.97 15.76 32.11
N GLN A 69 5.04 16.53 31.88
CA GLN A 69 6.41 16.00 31.94
C GLN A 69 6.75 15.76 33.41
N GLY A 70 6.83 14.52 33.85
CA GLY A 70 7.42 14.22 35.15
C GLY A 70 8.90 14.62 35.14
N ASN A 71 9.39 15.28 36.19
CA ASN A 71 10.79 15.73 36.37
C ASN A 71 11.81 14.57 36.52
N GLY A 72 11.54 13.40 35.95
CA GLY A 72 12.34 12.20 36.08
C GLY A 72 13.36 12.05 34.95
N TYR A 73 14.54 11.54 35.32
CA TYR A 73 15.70 11.23 34.48
C TYR A 73 15.45 10.04 33.53
N GLN A 74 14.32 10.00 32.84
CA GLN A 74 14.04 9.01 31.80
C GLN A 74 14.52 9.57 30.47
N ALA A 75 15.39 8.84 29.78
CA ALA A 75 16.01 9.28 28.51
C ALA A 75 14.99 9.62 27.41
N VAL A 76 13.76 9.12 27.56
CA VAL A 76 12.64 9.27 26.64
C VAL A 76 11.36 9.50 27.44
N GLY A 77 10.72 10.66 27.24
CA GLY A 77 9.51 11.02 27.96
C GLY A 77 8.28 10.25 27.45
N PRO A 78 7.21 10.09 28.25
CA PRO A 78 5.95 9.43 27.86
C PRO A 78 5.30 9.98 26.59
N ARG A 79 5.69 11.20 26.20
CA ARG A 79 5.23 11.90 24.99
C ARG A 79 5.88 11.40 23.70
N ALA A 80 7.02 10.70 23.76
CA ALA A 80 7.79 10.33 22.57
C ALA A 80 6.98 9.45 21.60
N PHE A 81 6.28 8.45 22.13
CA PHE A 81 5.47 7.54 21.32
C PHE A 81 4.26 8.24 20.67
N PRO A 82 3.40 8.97 21.43
CA PRO A 82 2.31 9.73 20.82
C PRO A 82 2.75 10.79 19.79
N LEU A 83 3.87 11.49 20.02
CA LEU A 83 4.39 12.48 19.08
C LEU A 83 4.85 11.85 17.76
N LEU A 84 5.53 10.71 17.83
CA LEU A 84 5.97 9.96 16.67
C LEU A 84 4.78 9.48 15.85
N VAL A 85 3.82 8.81 16.48
CA VAL A 85 2.63 8.25 15.80
C VAL A 85 1.77 9.39 15.22
N GLY A 86 1.52 10.43 16.01
CA GLY A 86 0.78 11.61 15.55
C GLY A 86 1.47 12.32 14.39
N GLY A 87 2.79 12.46 14.43
CA GLY A 87 3.58 13.05 13.36
C GLY A 87 3.55 12.23 12.07
N ALA A 88 3.76 10.91 12.17
CA ALA A 88 3.67 10.01 11.02
C ALA A 88 2.27 10.03 10.39
N LEU A 89 1.22 10.01 11.23
CA LEU A 89 -0.17 10.10 10.78
C LEU A 89 -0.44 11.44 10.09
N ALA A 90 0.08 12.55 10.61
CA ALA A 90 -0.05 13.87 10.00
C ALA A 90 0.61 13.90 8.61
N VAL A 91 1.84 13.38 8.47
CA VAL A 91 2.55 13.31 7.18
C VAL A 91 1.74 12.52 6.15
N VAL A 92 1.28 11.31 6.51
CA VAL A 92 0.48 10.47 5.61
C VAL A 92 -0.83 11.17 5.22
N SER A 93 -1.50 11.82 6.18
CA SER A 93 -2.75 12.55 5.93
C SER A 93 -2.54 13.74 5.00
N VAL A 94 -1.45 14.50 5.17
CA VAL A 94 -1.09 15.61 4.27
C VAL A 94 -0.80 15.10 2.87
N ILE A 95 -0.04 14.00 2.74
CA ILE A 95 0.22 13.38 1.43
C ILE A 95 -1.10 12.96 0.77
N GLY A 96 -1.98 12.29 1.52
CA GLY A 96 -3.31 11.87 1.04
C GLY A 96 -4.17 13.05 0.59
N LEU A 97 -4.13 14.15 1.35
CA LEU A 97 -4.85 15.37 1.05
C LEU A 97 -4.30 16.08 -0.20
N VAL A 98 -2.98 16.22 -0.33
CA VAL A 98 -2.32 16.77 -1.53
C VAL A 98 -2.66 15.94 -2.76
N GLN A 99 -2.66 14.60 -2.64
CA GLN A 99 -3.09 13.72 -3.73
C GLN A 99 -4.58 13.91 -4.07
N ALA A 100 -5.45 14.15 -3.08
CA ALA A 100 -6.87 14.40 -3.29
C ALA A 100 -7.17 15.72 -4.02
N PHE A 101 -6.20 16.64 -4.06
CA PHE A 101 -6.28 17.88 -4.84
C PHE A 101 -5.64 17.77 -6.23
N ARG A 102 -4.92 16.68 -6.53
CA ARG A 102 -4.26 16.49 -7.83
C ARG A 102 -5.23 15.86 -8.85
N PRO A 103 -5.54 16.54 -9.96
CA PRO A 103 -6.41 15.98 -11.01
C PRO A 103 -5.79 14.69 -11.56
N GLY A 104 -6.52 13.57 -11.50
CA GLY A 104 -6.09 12.27 -12.03
C GLY A 104 -5.46 11.29 -11.02
N ALA A 105 -5.27 11.68 -9.75
CA ALA A 105 -4.66 10.79 -8.74
C ALA A 105 -5.53 9.59 -8.31
N GLY A 106 -6.84 9.64 -8.56
CA GLY A 106 -7.78 8.57 -8.20
C GLY A 106 -7.85 7.40 -9.20
N ALA A 107 -7.11 7.43 -10.31
CA ALA A 107 -7.24 6.45 -11.38
C ALA A 107 -6.31 5.21 -11.25
N GLY A 108 -5.31 5.24 -10.37
CA GLY A 108 -4.29 4.17 -10.31
C GLY A 108 -4.36 3.26 -9.08
N ALA A 109 -4.93 3.73 -7.98
CA ALA A 109 -4.91 3.01 -6.69
C ALA A 109 -6.26 2.34 -6.33
N GLN A 110 -7.36 2.76 -6.97
CA GLN A 110 -8.73 2.42 -6.56
C GLN A 110 -9.49 1.55 -7.57
N ASP A 111 -8.89 1.25 -8.74
CA ASP A 111 -9.41 0.18 -9.61
C ASP A 111 -9.31 -1.20 -8.93
N ALA A 112 -8.51 -1.32 -7.86
CA ALA A 112 -8.45 -2.48 -6.98
C ALA A 112 -9.64 -2.61 -6.01
N GLU A 113 -10.44 -1.56 -5.81
CA GLU A 113 -11.57 -1.56 -4.86
C GLU A 113 -12.82 -2.25 -5.41
N ALA A 114 -12.83 -2.58 -6.71
CA ALA A 114 -13.94 -3.28 -7.37
C ALA A 114 -13.66 -4.77 -7.62
N GLU A 115 -12.49 -5.28 -7.24
CA GLU A 115 -12.22 -6.71 -7.25
C GLU A 115 -12.85 -7.34 -5.99
N GLU A 116 -13.65 -8.38 -6.17
CA GLU A 116 -14.21 -9.15 -5.06
C GLU A 116 -13.08 -9.55 -4.10
N THR A 117 -13.26 -9.28 -2.80
CA THR A 117 -12.22 -9.58 -1.81
C THR A 117 -11.86 -11.06 -1.91
N HIS A 118 -10.63 -11.35 -2.36
CA HIS A 118 -10.12 -12.70 -2.43
C HIS A 118 -9.87 -13.24 -1.02
N TRP A 119 -10.89 -13.88 -0.44
CA TRP A 119 -10.83 -14.56 0.85
C TRP A 119 -9.60 -15.48 1.03
N PRO A 120 -9.10 -16.18 -0.01
CA PRO A 120 -7.86 -16.94 0.12
C PRO A 120 -6.63 -16.07 0.43
N SER A 121 -6.53 -14.90 -0.18
CA SER A 121 -5.45 -13.94 0.08
C SER A 121 -5.56 -13.39 1.50
N VAL A 122 -6.78 -13.10 1.96
CA VAL A 122 -7.03 -12.68 3.36
C VAL A 122 -6.57 -13.76 4.34
N LEU A 123 -6.94 -15.02 4.10
CA LEU A 123 -6.55 -16.13 4.95
C LEU A 123 -5.03 -16.35 4.95
N MET A 124 -4.37 -16.22 3.79
CA MET A 124 -2.91 -16.24 3.70
C MET A 124 -2.25 -15.10 4.46
N LEU A 125 -2.82 -13.89 4.43
CA LEU A 125 -2.34 -12.76 5.22
C LEU A 125 -2.46 -13.02 6.73
N VAL A 126 -3.60 -13.57 7.16
CA VAL A 126 -3.82 -13.96 8.56
C VAL A 126 -2.83 -15.04 8.98
N ALA A 127 -2.61 -16.06 8.14
CA ALA A 127 -1.63 -17.11 8.39
C ALA A 127 -0.20 -16.55 8.45
N ALA A 128 0.15 -15.62 7.56
CA ALA A 128 1.46 -14.96 7.58
C ALA A 128 1.66 -14.13 8.86
N LEU A 129 0.60 -13.46 9.33
CA LEU A 129 0.62 -12.71 10.58
C LEU A 129 0.78 -13.63 11.80
N ALA A 130 0.06 -14.74 11.84
CA ALA A 130 0.22 -15.75 12.88
C ALA A 130 1.66 -16.35 12.86
N GLY A 131 2.18 -16.65 11.67
CA GLY A 131 3.56 -17.10 11.48
C GLY A 131 4.58 -16.06 11.97
N TYR A 132 4.37 -14.78 11.67
CA TYR A 132 5.20 -13.69 12.19
C TYR A 132 5.22 -13.68 13.72
N ALA A 133 4.05 -13.77 14.38
CA ALA A 133 3.97 -13.78 15.83
C ALA A 133 4.75 -14.96 16.46
N LEU A 134 4.71 -16.14 15.84
CA LEU A 134 5.44 -17.33 16.30
C LEU A 134 6.95 -17.22 16.05
N VAL A 135 7.36 -16.62 14.93
CA VAL A 135 8.77 -16.49 14.52
C VAL A 135 9.44 -15.28 15.18
N LEU A 136 8.68 -14.29 15.63
CA LEU A 136 9.18 -13.06 16.26
C LEU A 136 10.13 -13.36 17.43
N VAL A 137 9.69 -14.23 18.36
CA VAL A 137 10.44 -14.57 19.57
C VAL A 137 11.76 -15.29 19.26
N PRO A 138 11.80 -16.37 18.45
CA PRO A 138 13.05 -17.04 18.12
C PRO A 138 13.93 -16.29 17.11
N ALA A 139 13.38 -15.75 16.03
CA ALA A 139 14.18 -15.22 14.91
C ALA A 139 14.67 -13.78 15.10
N GLY A 140 14.00 -13.00 15.95
CA GLY A 140 14.30 -11.59 16.16
C GLY A 140 13.49 -10.65 15.30
N TYR A 141 13.37 -9.41 15.78
CA TYR A 141 12.49 -8.41 15.22
C TYR A 141 12.78 -8.09 13.75
N TRP A 142 14.02 -7.79 13.39
CA TRP A 142 14.33 -7.27 12.05
C TRP A 142 14.25 -8.37 10.98
N GLN A 143 14.65 -9.61 11.31
CA GLN A 143 14.57 -10.76 10.41
C GLN A 143 13.10 -11.15 10.19
N ALA A 144 12.33 -11.31 11.27
CA ALA A 144 10.92 -11.69 11.19
C ALA A 144 10.13 -10.64 10.39
N THR A 145 10.40 -9.36 10.61
CA THR A 145 9.68 -8.25 9.94
C THR A 145 10.03 -8.19 8.46
N THR A 146 11.30 -8.40 8.09
CA THR A 146 11.73 -8.44 6.68
C THR A 146 11.05 -9.59 5.92
N VAL A 147 11.05 -10.79 6.51
CA VAL A 147 10.43 -11.97 5.91
C VAL A 147 8.91 -11.80 5.82
N PHE A 148 8.27 -11.34 6.90
CA PHE A 148 6.84 -11.06 6.92
C PHE A 148 6.45 -10.07 5.81
N PHE A 149 7.19 -8.98 5.66
CA PHE A 149 6.93 -8.01 4.61
C PHE A 149 7.06 -8.62 3.21
N ALA A 150 8.09 -9.44 2.97
CA ALA A 150 8.26 -10.13 1.70
C ALA A 150 7.12 -11.13 1.41
N VAL A 151 6.62 -11.84 2.43
CA VAL A 151 5.47 -12.76 2.30
C VAL A 151 4.20 -11.98 1.98
N VAL A 152 3.92 -10.89 2.69
CA VAL A 152 2.75 -10.04 2.44
C VAL A 152 2.80 -9.45 1.03
N ALA A 153 3.93 -8.88 0.62
CA ALA A 153 4.11 -8.32 -0.72
C ALA A 153 3.88 -9.37 -1.82
N ARG A 154 4.28 -10.62 -1.57
CA ARG A 154 4.06 -11.74 -2.49
C ARG A 154 2.59 -12.15 -2.56
N VAL A 155 1.88 -12.20 -1.43
CA VAL A 155 0.43 -12.48 -1.42
C VAL A 155 -0.35 -11.37 -2.11
N LEU A 156 0.12 -10.12 -2.05
CA LEU A 156 -0.42 -8.98 -2.78
C LEU A 156 -0.05 -8.96 -4.28
N GLY A 157 0.60 -10.01 -4.80
CA GLY A 157 0.88 -10.15 -6.22
C GLY A 157 2.14 -9.44 -6.73
N SER A 158 3.02 -8.97 -5.84
CA SER A 158 4.31 -8.43 -6.27
C SER A 158 5.16 -9.49 -6.94
N ARG A 159 5.61 -9.20 -8.18
CA ARG A 159 6.56 -10.06 -8.91
C ARG A 159 8.03 -9.74 -8.60
N LYS A 160 8.32 -8.67 -7.85
CA LYS A 160 9.68 -8.16 -7.64
C LYS A 160 10.16 -8.41 -6.21
N VAL A 161 10.36 -9.68 -5.87
CA VAL A 161 10.78 -10.16 -4.54
C VAL A 161 11.97 -9.38 -3.97
N LEU A 162 12.97 -9.04 -4.80
CA LEU A 162 14.15 -8.30 -4.33
C LEU A 162 13.82 -6.90 -3.81
N ARG A 163 12.89 -6.19 -4.48
CA ARG A 163 12.45 -4.86 -4.02
C ARG A 163 11.71 -4.98 -2.70
N ASP A 164 10.86 -5.99 -2.56
CA ASP A 164 10.05 -6.18 -1.36
C ASP A 164 10.92 -6.52 -0.16
N VAL A 165 11.93 -7.37 -0.35
CA VAL A 165 12.92 -7.68 0.70
C VAL A 165 13.72 -6.43 1.11
N ILE A 166 14.17 -5.62 0.14
CA ILE A 166 14.91 -4.38 0.44
C ILE A 166 14.03 -3.38 1.21
N VAL A 167 12.79 -3.16 0.76
CA VAL A 167 11.85 -2.26 1.43
C VAL A 167 11.51 -2.78 2.83
N GLY A 168 11.26 -4.08 2.97
CA GLY A 168 11.00 -4.72 4.26
C GLY A 168 12.17 -4.58 5.21
N LEU A 169 13.39 -4.76 4.72
CA LEU A 169 14.62 -4.61 5.51
C LEU A 169 14.82 -3.15 5.94
N VAL A 170 14.68 -2.19 5.02
CA VAL A 170 14.82 -0.76 5.33
C VAL A 170 13.78 -0.32 6.35
N LEU A 171 12.52 -0.74 6.19
CA LEU A 171 11.47 -0.43 7.16
C LEU A 171 11.75 -1.08 8.52
N ALA A 172 12.11 -2.37 8.54
CA ALA A 172 12.43 -3.07 9.78
C ALA A 172 13.59 -2.40 10.53
N LEU A 173 14.66 -2.02 9.83
CA LEU A 173 15.79 -1.31 10.43
C LEU A 173 15.42 0.10 10.87
N ALA A 174 14.70 0.86 10.05
CA ALA A 174 14.24 2.20 10.41
C ALA A 174 13.39 2.17 11.69
N THR A 175 12.46 1.21 11.78
CA THR A 175 11.64 1.02 12.96
C THR A 175 12.45 0.51 14.16
N TYR A 176 13.41 -0.40 13.95
CA TYR A 176 14.33 -0.84 15.01
C TYR A 176 15.09 0.35 15.62
N PHE A 177 15.74 1.17 14.79
CA PHE A 177 16.44 2.37 15.24
C PHE A 177 15.51 3.36 15.93
N LEU A 178 14.28 3.50 15.41
CA LEU A 178 13.29 4.38 16.00
C LEU A 178 12.93 3.93 17.43
N PHE A 179 12.69 2.65 17.67
CA PHE A 179 12.38 2.17 19.02
C PHE A 179 13.60 2.11 19.94
N ASP A 180 14.74 1.68 19.42
CA ASP A 180 16.00 1.57 20.17
C ASP A 180 16.50 2.95 20.62
N ARG A 181 16.61 3.91 19.68
CA ARG A 181 17.14 5.26 19.96
C ARG A 181 16.12 6.24 20.48
N LEU A 182 14.87 6.21 19.99
CA LEU A 182 13.86 7.22 20.33
C LEU A 182 12.95 6.80 21.48
N LEU A 183 12.89 5.51 21.81
CA LEU A 183 12.05 4.98 22.89
C LEU A 183 12.83 4.16 23.92
N GLY A 184 14.12 3.89 23.71
CA GLY A 184 14.94 3.11 24.65
C GLY A 184 14.40 1.70 24.89
N ILE A 185 13.54 1.19 24.01
CA ILE A 185 12.92 -0.13 24.14
C ILE A 185 13.78 -1.14 23.41
N THR A 186 14.32 -2.10 24.15
CA THR A 186 15.05 -3.24 23.59
C THR A 186 14.06 -4.22 22.96
N LEU A 187 13.98 -4.20 21.62
CA LEU A 187 13.23 -5.19 20.85
C LEU A 187 13.91 -6.57 20.96
N PRO A 188 13.16 -7.69 20.80
CA PRO A 188 13.70 -9.03 20.91
C PRO A 188 14.96 -9.21 20.05
N PRO A 189 16.13 -9.42 20.67
CA PRO A 189 17.35 -9.74 19.94
C PRO A 189 17.16 -11.16 19.42
N GLY A 190 17.06 -11.31 18.11
CA GLY A 190 16.95 -12.64 17.50
C GLY A 190 18.14 -13.54 17.81
N LEU A 191 18.03 -14.80 17.41
CA LEU A 191 19.11 -15.79 17.43
C LEU A 191 20.46 -15.27 16.90
N VAL A 192 20.44 -14.29 15.99
CA VAL A 192 21.63 -13.53 15.57
C VAL A 192 21.62 -12.17 16.29
N ARG A 193 22.32 -12.10 17.44
CA ARG A 193 22.73 -10.83 18.04
C ARG A 193 23.66 -10.12 17.05
N LEU A 194 23.23 -9.00 16.48
CA LEU A 194 24.21 -8.00 16.06
C LEU A 194 24.82 -7.46 17.35
N ALA A 195 26.02 -7.95 17.67
CA ALA A 195 26.86 -7.38 18.70
C ALA A 195 27.34 -6.01 18.20
N ILE A 196 26.55 -4.98 18.47
CA ILE A 196 26.93 -3.57 18.40
C ILE A 196 26.37 -2.88 19.63
#